data_AF-A0A7S3XPE8-F1
#
_entry.id   AF-A0A7S3XPE8-F1
#
_cell.length_a   1.000
_cell.length_b   1.000
_cell.length_c   1.000
_cell.angle_alpha   90.00
_cell.angle_beta   90.00
_cell.angle_gamma   90.00
#
_symmetry.space_group_name_H-M   'P 1'
#
loop_
_entity.id
_entity.type
_entity.pdbx_description
1 polymer ?
#
loop_
_entity_poly.entity_id
_entity_poly.type
_entity_poly.pdbx_seq_one_letter_code
_entity_poly.pdbx_strand_id
1 'polypeptide(L)'
;MNLAKNENGFLFSPLANAKSLAIEDSTQRFPILRVFCVARNYRDHALEMGANPDREEPFFFTKSAQAVVDCSDPTAVPEIAYPPFTSELHHEGELVVALSGGGARLSAAAAAAAVFGY
;
A
#
# COMPACT_ATOMS: atom_id res chain seq x y z
N MET A 1 -28.83 10.18 -24.98
CA MET A 1 -28.72 9.46 -23.69
C MET A 1 -28.70 10.50 -22.59
N ASN A 2 -29.71 10.52 -21.71
CA ASN A 2 -29.82 11.53 -20.65
C ASN A 2 -29.14 10.97 -19.38
N LEU A 3 -28.04 11.57 -18.95
CA LEU A 3 -27.23 11.11 -17.82
C LEU A 3 -27.64 11.89 -16.57
N ALA A 4 -28.56 11.34 -15.77
CA ALA A 4 -28.94 11.91 -14.49
C ALA A 4 -27.80 11.71 -13.47
N LYS A 5 -27.48 12.76 -12.72
CA LYS A 5 -26.48 12.75 -11.66
C LYS A 5 -27.13 12.43 -10.31
N ASN A 6 -26.38 11.83 -9.38
CA ASN A 6 -26.75 11.77 -7.98
C ASN A 6 -26.55 13.13 -7.29
N GLU A 7 -26.92 13.22 -6.01
CA GLU A 7 -26.79 14.42 -5.16
C GLU A 7 -25.36 14.99 -5.07
N ASN A 8 -24.35 14.16 -5.33
CA ASN A 8 -22.93 14.53 -5.34
C ASN A 8 -22.38 14.81 -6.75
N GLY A 9 -23.24 14.86 -7.77
CA GLY A 9 -22.85 15.21 -9.13
C GLY A 9 -22.25 14.07 -9.96
N PHE A 10 -22.24 12.84 -9.46
CA PHE A 10 -21.72 11.66 -10.15
C PHE A 10 -22.84 10.88 -10.85
N LEU A 11 -22.53 10.21 -11.96
CA LEU A 11 -23.49 9.33 -12.65
C LEU A 11 -23.89 8.11 -11.79
N PHE A 12 -22.97 7.65 -10.94
CA PHE A 12 -23.15 6.58 -9.97
C PHE A 12 -22.43 6.98 -8.68
N SER A 13 -22.91 6.49 -7.54
CA SER A 13 -22.26 6.79 -6.26
C SER A 13 -20.82 6.29 -6.27
N PRO A 14 -19.84 7.13 -5.88
CA PRO A 14 -18.48 6.66 -5.66
C PRO A 14 -18.48 5.63 -4.52
N LEU A 15 -17.45 4.79 -4.46
CA LEU A 15 -17.25 3.86 -3.35
C LEU A 15 -17.39 4.63 -2.03
N ALA A 16 -18.31 4.16 -1.18
CA ALA A 16 -18.82 4.95 -0.06
C ALA A 16 -17.74 5.39 0.94
N ASN A 17 -16.61 4.67 1.02
CA ASN A 17 -15.51 4.98 1.93
C ASN A 17 -14.16 4.79 1.25
N ALA A 18 -13.24 5.74 1.46
CA ALA A 18 -11.83 5.56 1.15
C ALA A 18 -11.29 4.36 1.94
N LYS A 19 -10.42 3.55 1.31
CA LYS A 19 -9.71 2.51 2.05
C LYS A 19 -8.87 3.15 3.14
N SER A 20 -8.84 2.51 4.29
CA SER A 20 -8.11 2.99 5.46
C SER A 20 -7.53 1.82 6.24
N LEU A 21 -6.54 2.10 7.10
CA LEU A 21 -5.97 1.17 8.07
C LEU A 21 -6.32 1.60 9.50
N ALA A 22 -6.33 0.65 10.43
CA ALA A 22 -6.43 0.95 11.86
C ALA A 22 -5.19 1.71 12.32
N ILE A 23 -5.36 2.50 13.36
CA ILE A 23 -4.26 3.10 14.11
C ILE A 23 -4.32 2.46 15.49
N GLU A 24 -3.18 1.91 15.95
CA GLU A 24 -3.09 1.30 17.28
C GLU A 24 -3.58 2.28 18.35
N ASP A 25 -4.37 1.77 19.30
CA ASP A 25 -4.97 2.55 20.40
C ASP A 25 -5.80 3.77 19.99
N SER A 26 -6.37 3.79 18.77
CA SER A 26 -7.20 4.89 18.29
C SER A 26 -8.46 4.43 17.58
N THR A 27 -9.53 5.22 17.71
CA THR A 27 -10.76 5.06 16.91
C THR A 27 -10.67 5.77 15.56
N GLN A 28 -9.61 6.57 15.35
CA GLN A 28 -9.31 7.19 14.06
C GLN A 28 -8.71 6.16 13.10
N ARG A 29 -8.82 6.46 11.80
CA ARG A 29 -8.38 5.58 10.71
C ARG A 29 -7.38 6.31 9.84
N PHE A 30 -6.34 5.62 9.38
CA PHE A 30 -5.36 6.17 8.45
C PHE A 30 -5.86 6.01 7.00
N PRO A 31 -6.20 7.09 6.25
CA PRO A 31 -6.72 6.97 4.90
C PRO A 31 -5.60 6.62 3.89
N ILE A 32 -5.88 5.66 3.01
CA ILE A 32 -4.93 5.19 2.00
C ILE A 32 -5.22 5.88 0.67
N LEU A 33 -4.22 6.56 0.11
CA LEU A 33 -4.33 7.19 -1.21
C LEU A 33 -3.64 6.37 -2.31
N ARG A 34 -2.35 6.07 -2.11
CA ARG A 34 -1.52 5.31 -3.05
C ARG A 34 -0.65 4.34 -2.27
N VAL A 35 -0.34 3.20 -2.90
CA VAL A 35 0.58 2.20 -2.36
C VAL A 35 1.74 2.05 -3.33
N PHE A 36 2.93 2.35 -2.84
CA PHE A 36 4.20 2.16 -3.55
C PHE A 36 4.94 1.00 -2.89
N CYS A 37 5.44 0.08 -3.69
CA CYS A 37 6.22 -1.07 -3.26
C CYS A 37 7.62 -0.97 -3.86
N VAL A 38 8.65 -1.33 -3.08
CA VAL A 38 10.05 -1.26 -3.51
C VAL A 38 10.57 -2.67 -3.73
N ALA A 39 10.87 -3.03 -4.97
CA ALA A 39 11.36 -4.36 -5.29
C ALA A 39 12.86 -4.50 -5.02
N ARG A 40 13.29 -5.72 -4.65
CA ARG A 40 14.71 -6.12 -4.45
C ARG A 40 15.48 -5.24 -3.46
N ASN A 41 14.80 -4.71 -2.44
CA ASN A 41 15.38 -3.76 -1.48
C ASN A 41 16.13 -4.43 -0.30
N TYR A 42 16.14 -5.77 -0.23
CA TYR A 42 16.91 -6.54 0.74
C TYR A 42 18.06 -7.25 0.04
N ARG A 43 19.30 -6.96 0.48
CA ARG A 43 20.55 -7.47 -0.13
C ARG A 43 20.57 -9.00 -0.21
N ASP A 44 20.13 -9.67 0.86
CA ASP A 44 20.19 -11.13 0.96
C ASP A 44 19.18 -11.81 0.01
N HIS A 45 18.02 -11.18 -0.23
CA HIS A 45 17.03 -11.66 -1.20
C HIS A 45 17.45 -11.43 -2.66
N ALA A 46 18.18 -10.35 -2.94
CA ALA A 46 18.74 -10.11 -4.27
C ALA A 46 19.77 -11.19 -4.67
N LEU A 47 20.57 -11.67 -3.70
CA LEU A 47 21.51 -12.77 -3.90
C LEU A 47 20.79 -14.12 -4.14
N GLU A 48 19.71 -14.38 -3.40
CA GLU A 48 18.89 -15.60 -3.54
C GLU A 48 18.23 -15.71 -4.93
N MET A 49 17.84 -14.58 -5.52
CA MET A 49 17.25 -14.50 -6.87
C MET A 49 18.30 -14.46 -8.00
N GLY A 50 19.59 -14.68 -7.71
CA GLY A 50 20.67 -14.72 -8.71
C GLY A 50 21.10 -13.37 -9.26
N ALA A 51 20.79 -12.26 -8.58
CA ALA A 51 21.20 -10.92 -9.01
C ALA A 51 22.63 -10.57 -8.54
N ASN A 52 23.31 -9.73 -9.32
CA ASN A 52 24.67 -9.27 -9.05
C ASN A 52 24.70 -8.38 -7.77
N PRO A 53 25.61 -8.58 -6.79
CA PRO A 53 25.66 -7.87 -5.50
C PRO A 53 25.89 -6.36 -5.53
N ASP A 54 26.14 -5.79 -6.71
CA ASP A 54 26.16 -4.34 -6.91
C ASP A 54 24.74 -3.81 -6.82
N ARG A 55 24.55 -2.79 -5.97
CA ARG A 55 23.25 -2.24 -5.59
C ARG A 55 22.56 -1.69 -6.85
N GLU A 56 21.71 -2.49 -7.48
CA GLU A 56 20.83 -2.03 -8.55
C GLU A 56 19.97 -0.89 -8.00
N GLU A 57 19.68 0.11 -8.84
CA GLU A 57 18.74 1.16 -8.46
C GLU A 57 17.39 0.51 -8.09
N PRO A 58 16.79 0.89 -6.94
CA PRO A 58 15.50 0.34 -6.57
C PRO A 58 14.48 0.75 -7.62
N PHE A 59 13.64 -0.21 -8.02
CA PHE A 59 12.50 0.07 -8.86
C PHE A 59 11.22 -0.09 -8.06
N PHE A 60 10.21 0.66 -8.50
CA PHE A 60 8.94 0.77 -7.80
C PHE A 60 7.84 0.18 -8.67
N PHE A 61 6.90 -0.50 -8.01
CA PHE A 61 5.60 -0.81 -8.58
C PHE A 61 4.53 -0.32 -7.62
N THR A 62 3.28 -0.33 -8.07
CA THR A 62 2.15 0.14 -7.27
C THR A 62 1.09 -0.93 -7.15
N LYS A 63 0.38 -0.94 -6.02
CA LYS A 63 -0.89 -1.67 -5.86
C LYS A 63 -2.03 -0.67 -5.76
N SER A 64 -3.23 -1.08 -6.18
CA SER A 64 -4.44 -0.29 -5.92
C SER A 64 -4.64 -0.18 -4.40
N ALA A 65 -5.06 0.98 -3.91
CA ALA A 65 -5.45 1.13 -2.50
C ALA A 65 -6.55 0.11 -2.10
N GLN A 66 -7.39 -0.30 -3.05
CA GLN A 66 -8.43 -1.31 -2.85
C GLN A 66 -7.88 -2.73 -2.63
N ALA A 67 -6.62 -2.99 -2.98
CA ALA A 67 -5.97 -4.28 -2.73
C ALA A 67 -5.41 -4.41 -1.30
N VAL A 68 -5.44 -3.35 -0.50
CA VAL A 68 -5.02 -3.41 0.91
C VAL A 68 -6.12 -4.04 1.75
N VAL A 69 -5.74 -5.08 2.49
CA VAL A 69 -6.56 -5.74 3.50
C VAL A 69 -6.02 -5.30 4.86
N ASP A 70 -6.92 -4.87 5.75
CA ASP A 70 -6.55 -4.51 7.11
C ASP A 70 -6.44 -5.80 7.94
N CYS A 71 -5.26 -6.02 8.51
CA CYS A 71 -4.91 -7.20 9.30
C CYS A 71 -4.65 -6.85 10.78
N SER A 72 -5.15 -5.70 11.25
CA SER A 72 -4.86 -5.17 12.58
C SER A 72 -5.57 -5.88 13.74
N ASP A 73 -6.63 -6.65 13.48
CA ASP A 73 -7.30 -7.44 14.52
C ASP A 73 -6.48 -8.70 14.84
N PRO A 74 -5.84 -8.79 16.02
CA PRO A 74 -4.99 -9.93 16.35
C PRO A 74 -5.82 -11.20 16.65
N THR A 75 -7.13 -11.05 16.81
CA THR A 75 -8.06 -12.15 17.11
C THR A 75 -8.71 -12.74 15.86
N ALA A 76 -8.60 -12.05 14.72
CA ALA A 76 -9.13 -12.48 13.45
C ALA A 76 -8.01 -12.85 12.47
N VAL A 77 -8.20 -13.93 11.73
CA VAL A 77 -7.34 -14.21 10.56
C VAL A 77 -7.89 -13.40 9.39
N PRO A 78 -7.08 -12.51 8.78
CA PRO A 78 -7.52 -11.77 7.59
C PRO A 78 -7.79 -12.76 6.46
N GLU A 79 -8.98 -12.70 5.88
CA GLU A 79 -9.32 -13.55 4.75
C GLU A 79 -8.74 -12.96 3.47
N ILE A 80 -7.68 -13.58 2.95
CA ILE A 80 -7.10 -13.25 1.65
C ILE A 80 -7.54 -14.34 0.66
N ALA A 81 -8.46 -13.99 -0.24
CA ALA A 81 -8.90 -14.91 -1.28
C ALA A 81 -7.74 -15.29 -2.20
N TYR A 82 -7.59 -16.59 -2.48
CA TYR A 82 -6.61 -17.08 -3.45
C TYR A 82 -6.97 -16.52 -4.84
N PRO A 83 -6.05 -15.80 -5.52
CA PRO A 83 -6.39 -15.09 -6.75
C PRO A 83 -6.63 -16.07 -7.91
N PRO A 84 -7.57 -15.76 -8.83
CA PRO A 84 -7.73 -16.54 -10.04
C PRO A 84 -6.49 -16.39 -10.94
N PHE A 85 -6.24 -17.38 -11.81
CA PHE A 85 -5.15 -17.38 -12.81
C PHE A 85 -3.72 -17.56 -12.27
N THR A 86 -3.55 -18.16 -11.10
CA THR A 86 -2.25 -18.68 -10.66
C THR A 86 -2.41 -20.06 -10.01
N SER A 87 -1.38 -20.91 -10.09
CA SER A 87 -1.23 -22.12 -9.28
C SER A 87 -0.15 -21.97 -8.20
N GLU A 88 0.52 -20.82 -8.16
CA GLU A 88 1.64 -20.53 -7.26
C GLU A 88 1.50 -19.09 -6.74
N LEU A 89 1.06 -18.96 -5.48
CA LEU A 89 0.95 -17.67 -4.79
C LEU A 89 2.12 -17.54 -3.83
N HIS A 90 2.96 -16.53 -4.04
CA HIS A 90 4.12 -16.25 -3.20
C HIS A 90 3.78 -15.20 -2.13
N HIS A 91 4.49 -15.26 -1.00
CA HIS A 91 4.40 -14.28 0.07
C HIS A 91 5.72 -13.52 0.21
N GLU A 92 5.62 -12.24 0.56
CA GLU A 92 6.77 -11.38 0.86
C GLU A 92 6.46 -10.63 2.16
N GLY A 93 7.38 -10.72 3.12
CA GLY A 93 7.31 -9.95 4.37
C GLY A 93 7.96 -8.59 4.17
N GLU A 94 7.20 -7.51 4.30
CA GLU A 94 7.67 -6.15 4.07
C GLU A 94 7.33 -5.22 5.23
N LEU A 95 8.20 -4.24 5.51
CA LEU A 95 7.88 -3.11 6.37
C LEU A 95 7.04 -2.11 5.57
N VAL A 96 5.88 -1.73 6.10
CA VAL A 96 5.05 -0.65 5.55
C VAL A 96 5.47 0.67 6.20
N VAL A 97 5.49 1.74 5.42
CA VAL A 97 5.73 3.10 5.92
C VAL A 97 4.52 3.96 5.55
N ALA A 98 3.81 4.46 6.56
CA ALA A 98 2.68 5.35 6.39
C ALA A 98 3.16 6.80 6.32
N LEU A 99 2.78 7.53 5.26
CA LEU A 99 3.17 8.93 5.06
C LEU A 99 1.98 9.86 5.31
N SER A 100 2.10 10.79 6.27
CA SER A 100 1.13 11.87 6.50
C SER A 100 1.40 13.12 5.67
N GLY A 101 2.61 13.23 5.14
CA GLY A 101 3.05 14.35 4.31
C GLY A 101 3.81 13.88 3.08
N GLY A 102 4.34 14.83 2.32
CA GLY A 102 5.14 14.53 1.15
C GLY A 102 5.65 15.78 0.45
N GLY A 103 6.17 15.59 -0.76
CA GLY A 103 6.66 16.66 -1.61
C GLY A 103 7.49 16.09 -2.76
N ALA A 104 8.03 16.97 -3.59
CA ALA A 104 8.94 16.60 -4.66
C ALA A 104 10.39 16.86 -4.24
N ARG A 105 11.30 15.93 -4.57
CA ARG A 105 12.75 16.06 -4.32
C ARG A 105 13.08 16.40 -2.85
N LEU A 106 12.46 15.69 -1.93
CA LEU A 106 12.70 15.87 -0.50
C LEU A 106 14.14 15.52 -0.13
N SER A 107 14.71 16.27 0.83
CA SER A 107 15.92 15.82 1.53
C SER A 107 15.60 14.60 2.40
N ALA A 108 16.62 13.83 2.78
CA ALA A 108 16.43 12.68 3.66
C ALA A 108 15.75 13.06 4.99
N ALA A 109 16.13 14.20 5.58
CA ALA A 109 15.52 14.70 6.80
C ALA A 109 14.03 15.07 6.60
N ALA A 110 13.70 15.73 5.49
CA ALA A 110 12.31 16.07 5.17
C ALA A 110 11.46 14.83 4.86
N ALA A 111 12.05 13.81 4.22
CA ALA A 111 11.39 12.53 3.98
C ALA A 111 11.11 11.79 5.29
N ALA A 112 12.07 11.73 6.22
CA ALA A 112 11.86 11.13 7.54
C ALA A 112 10.77 11.85 8.35
N ALA A 113 10.74 13.19 8.27
CA ALA A 113 9.70 13.99 8.93
C ALA A 113 8.29 13.82 8.32
N ALA A 114 8.17 13.28 7.10
CA ALA A 114 6.90 13.00 6.46
C ALA A 114 6.29 11.64 6.87
N VAL A 115 7.04 10.80 7.58
CA VAL A 115 6.58 9.51 8.10
C VAL A 115 5.62 9.75 9.26
N PHE A 116 4.41 9.22 9.12
CA PHE A 116 3.41 9.18 10.18
C PHE A 116 3.68 8.04 11.16
N GLY A 117 3.99 6.86 10.61
CA GLY A 117 4.16 5.63 11.36
C GLY A 117 4.52 4.47 10.45
N TYR A 118 4.52 3.27 11.02
CA TYR A 118 4.86 2.01 10.38
C TYR A 118 3.74 1.00 10.62
#